data_AF-A0A662EGD7-F1
#
_entry.id   AF-A0A662EGD7-F1
#
_cell.length_a   1.000
_cell.length_b   1.000
_cell.length_c   1.000
_cell.angle_alpha   90.00
_cell.angle_beta   90.00
_cell.angle_gamma   90.00
#
_symmetry.space_group_name_H-M   'P 1'
#
loop_
_entity.id
_entity.type
_entity.pdbx_description
1 polymer ?
#
loop_
_entity_poly.entity_id
_entity_poly.type
_entity_poly.pdbx_seq_one_letter_code
_entity_poly.pdbx_strand_id
1 'polypeptide(L)'
;MIFRLTLHFRALLSLVVMAAALLAAAPAEAARWYEDYDVAVEHIEAGQCSTESIEALGAAVVDKSKPKRSVKTYAQRRIDYLPYYQLARAHLLCGNADLAQQYLERSRAFNIASEAELGPVEQRLNALVAAQSAQPTVLPVDQEALDNRLLAAQQNLEGARGALDSTDHSLTVATGLGTENPNWAAQRDESSRRIDSLAIALTQYREEGDLLALADAAHSATEITRSLDGLTNQINRTVEDRRTALAPKPTAPDLIAEIKPTATPLPIHTANTPGTVPTTSATSVPRDLRSAAAAYLSGNYASVTTILKQINMADSRAQAAALLIRAAAHLSLATTEEDGAVTRSHTLTARADILASKGLNPEIHPDPTFFPPPVVQLFNEVRPEKPSRPEEDPS
;
A
#
# COMPACT_ATOMS: atom_id res chain seq x y z
N MET A 1 -4.45 -16.35 -61.85
CA MET A 1 -3.45 -16.77 -60.82
C MET A 1 -2.80 -15.58 -60.09
N ILE A 2 -2.84 -14.35 -60.61
CA ILE A 2 -2.18 -13.17 -60.03
C ILE A 2 -2.93 -12.58 -58.80
N PHE A 3 -4.25 -12.80 -58.69
CA PHE A 3 -5.08 -12.23 -57.60
C PHE A 3 -4.92 -12.90 -56.22
N ARG A 4 -4.28 -14.08 -56.12
CA ARG A 4 -4.10 -14.77 -54.82
C ARG A 4 -2.86 -14.32 -54.06
N LEU A 5 -1.89 -13.66 -54.72
CA LEU A 5 -0.64 -13.25 -54.07
C LEU A 5 -0.79 -11.94 -53.26
N THR A 6 -1.71 -11.06 -53.63
CA THR A 6 -1.92 -9.76 -52.97
C THR A 6 -2.67 -9.85 -51.64
N LEU A 7 -3.43 -10.93 -51.41
CA LEU A 7 -4.19 -11.11 -50.17
C LEU A 7 -3.31 -11.52 -48.99
N HIS A 8 -2.29 -12.35 -49.22
CA HIS A 8 -1.39 -12.83 -48.16
C HIS A 8 -0.42 -11.74 -47.68
N PHE A 9 -0.01 -10.83 -48.58
CA PHE A 9 0.88 -9.71 -48.22
C PHE A 9 0.20 -8.69 -47.30
N ARG A 10 -1.12 -8.45 -47.49
CA ARG A 10 -1.91 -7.56 -46.62
C ARG A 10 -2.15 -8.15 -45.23
N ALA A 11 -2.36 -9.46 -45.14
CA ALA A 11 -2.54 -10.14 -43.84
C ALA A 11 -1.25 -10.14 -43.00
N LEU A 12 -0.09 -10.35 -43.63
CA LEU A 12 1.21 -10.26 -42.97
C LEU A 12 1.54 -8.84 -42.50
N LEU A 13 1.23 -7.82 -43.31
CA LEU A 13 1.48 -6.43 -42.95
C LEU A 13 0.60 -6.00 -41.75
N SER A 14 -0.67 -6.39 -41.70
CA SER A 14 -1.54 -6.10 -40.55
C SER A 14 -1.11 -6.80 -39.27
N LEU A 15 -0.57 -8.02 -39.36
CA LEU A 15 -0.04 -8.75 -38.20
C LEU A 15 1.20 -8.05 -37.61
N VAL A 16 2.09 -7.54 -38.47
CA VAL A 16 3.30 -6.81 -38.03
C VAL A 16 2.93 -5.46 -37.38
N VAL A 17 1.95 -4.74 -37.92
CA VAL A 17 1.50 -3.46 -37.33
C VAL A 17 0.79 -3.68 -35.98
N MET A 18 0.01 -4.75 -35.83
CA MET A 18 -0.68 -5.05 -34.57
C MET A 18 0.29 -5.55 -33.49
N ALA A 19 1.31 -6.33 -33.86
CA ALA A 19 2.38 -6.74 -32.94
C ALA A 19 3.23 -5.54 -32.46
N ALA A 20 3.48 -4.54 -33.31
CA ALA A 20 4.23 -3.35 -32.92
C ALA A 20 3.44 -2.41 -31.96
N ALA A 21 2.11 -2.42 -32.00
CA ALA A 21 1.28 -1.57 -31.15
C ALA A 21 1.17 -2.06 -29.69
N LEU A 22 1.31 -3.37 -29.43
CA LEU A 22 1.25 -3.92 -28.08
C LEU A 22 2.55 -3.77 -27.26
N LEU A 23 3.69 -3.46 -27.90
CA LEU A 23 4.96 -3.23 -27.19
C LEU A 23 5.12 -1.81 -26.61
N ALA A 24 4.18 -0.89 -26.85
CA ALA A 24 4.33 0.52 -26.45
C ALA A 24 3.63 0.90 -25.13
N ALA A 25 2.91 -0.01 -24.49
CA ALA A 25 2.26 0.24 -23.20
C ALA A 25 3.07 -0.36 -22.04
N ALA A 26 4.37 -0.04 -21.96
CA ALA A 26 5.04 -0.18 -20.66
C ALA A 26 4.34 0.78 -19.70
N PRO A 27 3.86 0.32 -18.52
CA PRO A 27 3.23 1.22 -17.58
C PRO A 27 4.22 2.34 -17.27
N ALA A 28 3.77 3.57 -17.44
CA ALA A 28 4.45 4.73 -16.91
C ALA A 28 4.30 4.70 -15.37
N GLU A 29 4.87 3.68 -14.72
CA GLU A 29 5.37 3.78 -13.35
C GLU A 29 6.48 4.82 -13.41
N ALA A 30 6.08 6.08 -13.47
CA ALA A 30 6.97 7.21 -13.43
C ALA A 30 7.59 7.28 -12.04
N ALA A 31 8.65 6.50 -11.81
CA ALA A 31 9.73 6.74 -10.86
C ALA A 31 9.30 7.38 -9.51
N ARG A 32 8.34 6.77 -8.81
CA ARG A 32 7.84 7.22 -7.49
C ARG A 32 8.97 7.41 -6.47
N TRP A 33 10.04 6.61 -6.58
CA TRP A 33 11.29 6.79 -5.83
C TRP A 33 11.79 8.23 -5.70
N TYR A 34 11.57 9.11 -6.69
CA TYR A 34 12.04 10.50 -6.60
C TYR A 34 11.21 11.30 -5.60
N GLU A 35 9.89 11.14 -5.59
CA GLU A 35 9.00 11.86 -4.67
C GLU A 35 9.30 11.45 -3.23
N ASP A 36 9.40 10.13 -2.98
CA ASP A 36 9.74 9.61 -1.66
C ASP A 36 11.15 10.06 -1.21
N TYR A 37 12.12 10.09 -2.13
CA TYR A 37 13.46 10.61 -1.83
C TYR A 37 13.47 12.10 -1.49
N ASP A 38 12.76 12.93 -2.28
CA ASP A 38 12.73 14.39 -2.12
C ASP A 38 12.09 14.78 -0.77
N VAL A 39 10.95 14.17 -0.43
CA VAL A 39 10.27 14.33 0.86
C VAL A 39 11.21 13.98 2.00
N ALA A 40 11.89 12.84 1.92
CA ALA A 40 12.78 12.42 2.99
C ALA A 40 13.99 13.36 3.16
N VAL A 41 14.58 13.85 2.06
CA VAL A 41 15.68 14.82 2.12
C VAL A 41 15.21 16.13 2.75
N GLU A 42 14.01 16.61 2.44
CA GLU A 42 13.44 17.82 3.06
C GLU A 42 13.39 17.70 4.60
N HIS A 43 12.90 16.58 5.12
CA HIS A 43 12.88 16.32 6.56
C HIS A 43 14.29 16.26 7.19
N ILE A 44 15.25 15.64 6.48
CA ILE A 44 16.64 15.54 6.96
C ILE A 44 17.30 16.91 6.99
N GLU A 45 17.11 17.74 5.97
CA GLU A 45 17.64 19.11 5.93
C GLU A 45 16.99 20.02 6.99
N ALA A 46 15.74 19.76 7.35
CA ALA A 46 15.09 20.41 8.49
C ALA A 46 15.69 20.00 9.86
N GLY A 47 16.59 19.00 9.90
CA GLY A 47 17.23 18.52 11.12
C GLY A 47 16.27 17.80 12.08
N GLN A 48 15.11 17.38 11.59
CA GLN A 48 14.10 16.70 12.37
C GLN A 48 14.31 15.19 12.29
N CYS A 49 14.34 14.52 13.44
CA CYS A 49 14.11 13.07 13.43
C CYS A 49 12.66 12.83 12.99
N SER A 50 12.47 12.17 11.85
CA SER A 50 11.15 11.81 11.33
C SER A 50 11.14 10.36 10.88
N THR A 51 10.20 9.58 11.43
CA THR A 51 9.94 8.21 10.96
C THR A 51 9.48 8.21 9.51
N GLU A 52 8.72 9.24 9.10
CA GLU A 52 8.24 9.41 7.72
C GLU A 52 9.41 9.55 6.75
N SER A 53 10.49 10.25 7.13
CA SER A 53 11.71 10.38 6.32
C SER A 53 12.42 9.04 6.12
N ILE A 54 12.54 8.25 7.19
CA ILE A 54 13.17 6.92 7.13
C ILE A 54 12.34 5.97 6.26
N GLU A 55 11.02 5.97 6.43
CA GLU A 55 10.09 5.14 5.63
C GLU A 55 10.11 5.53 4.15
N ALA A 56 10.06 6.82 3.84
CA ALA A 56 10.10 7.32 2.46
C ALA A 56 11.45 7.00 1.79
N LEU A 57 12.58 7.12 2.49
CA LEU A 57 13.86 6.65 1.96
C LEU A 57 13.89 5.14 1.74
N GLY A 58 13.29 4.37 2.65
CA GLY A 58 13.12 2.93 2.49
C GLY A 58 12.34 2.58 1.22
N ALA A 59 11.21 3.25 0.99
CA ALA A 59 10.41 3.09 -0.23
C ALA A 59 11.21 3.47 -1.48
N ALA A 60 11.93 4.59 -1.47
CA ALA A 60 12.79 4.99 -2.58
C ALA A 60 13.87 3.94 -2.89
N VAL A 61 14.49 3.32 -1.87
CA VAL A 61 15.47 2.24 -2.04
C VAL A 61 14.84 0.98 -2.63
N VAL A 62 13.61 0.64 -2.24
CA VAL A 62 12.87 -0.51 -2.80
C VAL A 62 12.65 -0.30 -4.30
N ASP A 63 12.14 0.87 -4.69
CA ASP A 63 11.87 1.21 -6.08
C ASP A 63 13.18 1.36 -6.90
N LYS A 64 14.21 1.91 -6.27
CA LYS A 64 15.50 2.18 -6.91
C LYS A 64 16.66 2.01 -5.94
N SER A 65 17.18 0.79 -5.86
CA SER A 65 18.23 0.45 -4.89
C SER A 65 19.62 0.97 -5.22
N LYS A 66 19.92 1.24 -6.51
CA LYS A 66 21.28 1.62 -6.95
C LYS A 66 21.48 3.14 -6.84
N PRO A 67 22.36 3.64 -5.94
CA PRO A 67 22.70 5.06 -5.87
C PRO A 67 23.42 5.50 -7.14
N LYS A 68 23.21 6.75 -7.54
CA LYS A 68 23.84 7.33 -8.74
C LYS A 68 23.82 8.85 -8.68
N ARG A 69 24.90 9.49 -9.15
CA ARG A 69 24.94 10.95 -9.33
C ARG A 69 24.22 11.40 -10.59
N SER A 70 23.71 12.63 -10.56
CA SER A 70 23.11 13.31 -11.71
C SER A 70 22.02 12.48 -12.43
N VAL A 71 21.21 11.78 -11.65
CA VAL A 71 20.06 11.01 -12.14
C VAL A 71 19.00 11.97 -12.65
N LYS A 72 18.53 11.72 -13.88
CA LYS A 72 17.43 12.48 -14.47
C LYS A 72 16.10 12.10 -13.80
N THR A 73 15.37 13.09 -13.28
CA THR A 73 14.02 12.93 -12.75
C THR A 73 12.97 13.20 -13.83
N TYR A 74 11.70 12.95 -13.52
CA TYR A 74 10.57 13.22 -14.41
C TYR A 74 10.51 14.69 -14.86
N ALA A 75 10.85 15.62 -13.96
CA ALA A 75 10.90 17.05 -14.23
C ALA A 75 12.15 17.50 -15.04
N GLN A 76 12.85 16.56 -15.68
CA GLN A 76 14.14 16.76 -16.38
C GLN A 76 15.27 17.35 -15.52
N ARG A 77 15.07 17.49 -14.20
CA ARG A 77 16.10 17.89 -13.26
C ARG A 77 17.09 16.75 -13.09
N ARG A 78 18.33 17.09 -12.75
CA ARG A 78 19.35 16.12 -12.36
C ARG A 78 19.60 16.27 -10.87
N ILE A 79 19.53 15.16 -10.15
CA ILE A 79 19.80 15.10 -8.72
C ILE A 79 20.88 14.05 -8.44
N ASP A 80 21.58 14.19 -7.33
CA ASP A 80 22.42 13.13 -6.79
C ASP A 80 21.57 12.22 -5.92
N TYR A 81 21.33 11.00 -6.40
CA TYR A 81 20.52 10.02 -5.70
C TYR A 81 21.43 9.15 -4.83
N LEU A 82 21.53 9.52 -3.55
CA LEU A 82 22.38 8.88 -2.55
C LEU A 82 21.55 8.34 -1.36
N PRO A 83 20.62 7.38 -1.59
CA PRO A 83 19.66 6.97 -0.56
C PRO A 83 20.30 6.42 0.72
N TYR A 84 21.35 5.60 0.63
CA TYR A 84 22.01 5.03 1.82
C TYR A 84 22.75 6.08 2.65
N TYR A 85 23.33 7.09 2.00
CA TYR A 85 23.89 8.25 2.68
C TYR A 85 22.81 9.02 3.46
N GLN A 86 21.66 9.26 2.83
CA GLN A 86 20.55 9.96 3.47
C GLN A 86 19.92 9.14 4.60
N LEU A 87 19.81 7.82 4.46
CA LEU A 87 19.37 6.93 5.54
C LEU A 87 20.30 7.02 6.75
N ALA A 88 21.63 7.00 6.53
CA ALA A 88 22.58 7.19 7.63
C ALA A 88 22.36 8.53 8.35
N ARG A 89 22.13 9.62 7.60
CA ARG A 89 21.81 10.93 8.18
C ARG A 89 20.50 10.93 8.98
N ALA A 90 19.43 10.35 8.43
CA ALA A 90 18.13 10.26 9.10
C ALA A 90 18.24 9.48 10.42
N HIS A 91 18.90 8.32 10.41
CA HIS A 91 19.10 7.52 11.61
C HIS A 91 19.96 8.25 12.67
N LEU A 92 20.98 9.02 12.25
CA LEU A 92 21.73 9.87 13.18
C LEU A 92 20.88 10.95 13.84
N LEU A 93 20.02 11.63 13.08
CA LEU A 93 19.10 12.64 13.64
C LEU A 93 18.18 12.02 14.70
N CYS A 94 17.83 10.74 14.54
CA CYS A 94 17.03 9.98 15.49
C CYS A 94 17.82 9.31 16.62
N GLY A 95 19.14 9.50 16.71
CA GLY A 95 19.97 8.89 17.75
C GLY A 95 20.21 7.38 17.57
N ASN A 96 19.84 6.81 16.42
CA ASN A 96 20.00 5.40 16.10
C ASN A 96 21.41 5.13 15.54
N ALA A 97 22.41 5.08 16.43
CA ALA A 97 23.82 4.97 16.05
C ALA A 97 24.13 3.72 15.20
N ASP A 98 23.59 2.56 15.59
CA ASP A 98 23.90 1.29 14.93
C ASP A 98 23.41 1.25 13.48
N LEU A 99 22.13 1.60 13.26
CA LEU A 99 21.55 1.68 11.92
C LEU A 99 22.23 2.76 11.07
N ALA A 100 22.57 3.89 11.67
CA ALA A 100 23.34 4.92 10.98
C ALA A 100 24.70 4.38 10.50
N GLN A 101 25.41 3.62 11.34
CA GLN A 101 26.67 2.98 10.97
C GLN A 101 26.49 2.01 9.80
N GLN A 102 25.51 1.11 9.89
CA GLN A 102 25.25 0.12 8.84
C GLN A 102 24.99 0.77 7.48
N TYR A 103 24.14 1.81 7.44
CA TYR A 103 23.86 2.51 6.18
C TYR A 103 25.03 3.34 5.66
N LEU A 104 25.88 3.85 6.55
CA LEU A 104 27.09 4.57 6.18
C LEU A 104 28.11 3.63 5.53
N GLU A 105 28.31 2.44 6.09
CA GLU A 105 29.12 1.37 5.49
C GLU A 105 28.58 0.95 4.12
N ARG A 106 27.25 0.79 3.99
CA ARG A 106 26.60 0.49 2.72
C ARG A 106 26.81 1.61 1.70
N SER A 107 26.72 2.87 2.12
CA SER A 107 27.01 4.02 1.26
C SER A 107 28.45 4.01 0.75
N ARG A 108 29.44 3.68 1.61
CA ARG A 108 30.85 3.49 1.21
C ARG A 108 31.02 2.36 0.20
N ALA A 109 30.34 1.24 0.41
CA ALA A 109 30.44 0.07 -0.48
C ALA A 109 30.01 0.38 -1.94
N PHE A 110 29.04 1.29 -2.13
CA PHE A 110 28.65 1.75 -3.47
C PHE A 110 29.62 2.75 -4.09
N ASN A 111 30.48 3.41 -3.28
CA ASN A 111 31.49 4.37 -3.73
C ASN A 111 30.93 5.49 -4.64
N ILE A 112 29.72 6.00 -4.32
CA ILE A 112 29.09 7.12 -5.04
C ILE A 112 29.15 8.41 -4.22
N ALA A 113 28.91 8.31 -2.90
CA ALA A 113 29.11 9.43 -1.97
C ALA A 113 30.62 9.66 -1.79
N SER A 114 31.02 10.93 -1.80
CA SER A 114 32.41 11.35 -1.62
C SER A 114 32.80 11.36 -0.14
N GLU A 115 34.09 11.22 0.13
CA GLU A 115 34.64 11.35 1.49
C GLU A 115 34.27 12.69 2.15
N ALA A 116 34.17 13.76 1.35
CA ALA A 116 33.76 15.08 1.84
C ALA A 116 32.30 15.11 2.33
N GLU A 117 31.40 14.33 1.72
CA GLU A 117 30.01 14.20 2.17
C GLU A 117 29.89 13.25 3.37
N LEU A 118 30.69 12.18 3.42
CA LEU A 118 30.65 11.15 4.47
C LEU A 118 31.29 11.63 5.78
N GLY A 119 32.40 12.36 5.72
CA GLY A 119 33.18 12.77 6.90
C GLY A 119 32.35 13.44 8.02
N PRO A 120 31.48 14.42 7.73
CA PRO A 120 30.63 15.04 8.76
C PRO A 120 29.64 14.06 9.43
N VAL A 121 29.13 13.08 8.68
CA VAL A 121 28.20 12.05 9.17
C VAL A 121 28.94 11.08 10.08
N GLU A 122 30.13 10.63 9.67
CA GLU A 122 31.02 9.79 10.48
C GLU A 122 31.43 10.46 11.79
N GLN A 123 31.79 11.74 11.73
CA GLN A 123 32.17 12.49 12.93
C GLN A 123 31.01 12.58 13.93
N ARG A 124 29.78 12.82 13.45
CA ARG A 124 28.58 12.85 14.29
C ARG A 124 28.25 11.48 14.87
N LEU A 125 28.36 10.42 14.08
CA LEU A 125 28.18 9.04 14.53
C LEU A 125 29.16 8.70 15.67
N ASN A 126 30.44 8.98 15.47
CA ASN A 126 31.47 8.73 16.49
C ASN A 126 31.21 9.51 17.78
N ALA A 127 30.76 10.76 17.67
CA ALA A 127 30.39 11.57 18.83
C ALA A 127 29.18 10.99 19.57
N LEU A 128 28.17 10.48 18.85
CA LEU A 128 26.99 9.85 19.42
C LEU A 128 27.35 8.55 20.16
N VAL A 129 28.18 7.68 19.55
CA VAL A 129 28.66 6.45 20.17
C VAL A 129 29.50 6.75 21.41
N ALA A 130 30.37 7.76 21.36
CA ALA A 130 31.16 8.18 22.51
C ALA A 130 30.27 8.73 23.65
N ALA A 131 29.23 9.49 23.33
CA ALA A 131 28.28 10.01 24.32
C ALA A 131 27.49 8.88 25.00
N GLN A 132 27.00 7.90 24.23
CA GLN A 132 26.30 6.72 24.75
C GLN A 132 27.21 5.88 25.65
N SER A 133 28.48 5.73 25.27
CA SER A 133 29.48 4.99 26.06
C SER A 133 29.88 5.70 27.36
N ALA A 134 29.71 7.03 27.43
CA ALA A 134 30.05 7.83 28.60
C ALA A 134 28.95 7.88 29.67
N GLN A 135 27.72 7.45 29.35
CA GLN A 135 26.64 7.35 30.32
C GLN A 135 26.84 6.09 31.18
N PRO A 136 26.97 6.22 32.52
CA PRO A 136 27.25 5.09 33.40
C PRO A 136 26.10 4.07 33.35
N THR A 137 26.42 2.91 32.78
CA THR A 137 25.54 1.78 32.52
C THR A 137 25.06 1.11 33.81
N VAL A 138 24.01 1.63 34.44
CA VAL A 138 23.02 0.81 35.18
C VAL A 138 21.67 1.54 35.13
N LEU A 139 21.08 1.65 33.93
CA LEU A 139 19.62 1.77 33.88
C LEU A 139 19.07 0.34 33.92
N PRO A 140 18.10 0.03 34.80
CA PRO A 140 17.39 -1.24 34.72
C PRO A 140 16.89 -1.39 33.29
N VAL A 141 17.10 -2.58 32.71
CA VAL A 141 16.54 -2.94 31.40
C VAL A 141 15.09 -2.48 31.41
N ASP A 142 14.77 -1.54 30.52
CA ASP A 142 13.41 -1.04 30.38
C ASP A 142 12.57 -2.18 29.78
N GLN A 143 12.04 -3.00 30.68
CA GLN A 143 11.28 -4.20 30.34
C GLN A 143 10.08 -3.84 29.48
N GLU A 144 9.50 -2.66 29.68
CA GLU A 144 8.39 -2.17 28.86
C GLU A 144 8.85 -1.88 27.43
N ALA A 145 10.02 -1.25 27.24
CA ALA A 145 10.60 -1.06 25.91
C ALA A 145 10.93 -2.41 25.22
N LEU A 146 11.41 -3.40 25.97
CA LEU A 146 11.68 -4.74 25.47
C LEU A 146 10.41 -5.45 25.01
N ASP A 147 9.38 -5.45 25.85
CA ASP A 147 8.10 -6.08 25.54
C ASP A 147 7.42 -5.40 24.34
N ASN A 148 7.47 -4.07 24.25
CA ASN A 148 6.93 -3.32 23.12
C ASN A 148 7.66 -3.61 21.81
N ARG A 149 9.01 -3.69 21.82
CA ARG A 149 9.78 -4.04 20.63
C ARG A 149 9.56 -5.48 20.19
N LEU A 150 9.50 -6.41 21.14
CA LEU A 150 9.19 -7.80 20.88
C LEU A 150 7.80 -7.94 20.22
N LEU A 151 6.79 -7.24 20.75
CA LEU A 151 5.44 -7.26 20.19
C LEU A 151 5.43 -6.74 18.75
N ALA A 152 6.11 -5.62 18.47
CA ALA A 152 6.20 -5.07 17.13
C ALA A 152 6.90 -6.05 16.16
N ALA A 153 7.98 -6.68 16.60
CA ALA A 153 8.70 -7.66 15.80
C ALA A 153 7.86 -8.90 15.49
N GLN A 154 7.06 -9.38 16.47
CA GLN A 154 6.12 -10.48 16.28
C GLN A 154 5.01 -10.12 15.28
N GLN A 155 4.42 -8.94 15.40
CA GLN A 155 3.39 -8.47 14.45
C GLN A 155 3.93 -8.37 13.02
N ASN A 156 5.15 -7.87 12.84
CA ASN A 156 5.78 -7.81 11.52
C ASN A 156 6.08 -9.21 10.97
N LEU A 157 6.51 -10.14 11.81
CA LEU A 157 6.73 -11.53 11.41
C LEU A 157 5.42 -12.22 10.99
N GLU A 158 4.33 -11.97 11.70
CA GLU A 158 2.99 -12.44 11.31
C GLU A 158 2.55 -11.84 9.96
N GLY A 159 2.81 -10.56 9.74
CA GLY A 159 2.59 -9.91 8.44
C GLY A 159 3.38 -10.59 7.30
N ALA A 160 4.65 -10.91 7.52
CA ALA A 160 5.48 -11.63 6.55
C ALA A 160 4.94 -13.04 6.24
N ARG A 161 4.44 -13.77 7.26
CA ARG A 161 3.78 -15.06 7.07
C ARG A 161 2.49 -14.93 6.25
N GLY A 162 1.64 -13.94 6.55
CA GLY A 162 0.44 -13.69 5.77
C GLY A 162 0.72 -13.38 4.29
N ALA A 163 1.76 -12.58 4.02
CA ALA A 163 2.21 -12.32 2.64
C ALA A 163 2.72 -13.58 1.93
N LEU A 164 3.38 -14.48 2.67
CA LEU A 164 3.84 -15.77 2.15
C LEU A 164 2.64 -16.65 1.73
N ASP A 165 1.62 -16.76 2.59
CA ASP A 165 0.40 -17.51 2.29
C ASP A 165 -0.35 -16.95 1.06
N SER A 166 -0.41 -15.62 0.92
CA SER A 166 -0.98 -14.98 -0.26
C SER A 166 -0.18 -15.30 -1.53
N THR A 167 1.15 -15.30 -1.44
CA THR A 167 2.04 -15.68 -2.55
C THR A 167 1.82 -17.12 -2.96
N ASP A 168 1.63 -18.04 -2.00
CA ASP A 168 1.34 -19.45 -2.27
C ASP A 168 0.03 -19.65 -3.01
N HIS A 169 -0.99 -18.89 -2.63
CA HIS A 169 -2.26 -18.89 -3.34
C HIS A 169 -2.08 -18.48 -4.81
N SER A 170 -1.40 -17.34 -5.06
CA SER A 170 -1.12 -16.86 -6.42
C SER A 170 -0.28 -17.83 -7.24
N LEU A 171 0.74 -18.47 -6.64
CA LEU A 171 1.53 -19.51 -7.30
C LEU A 171 0.68 -20.73 -7.69
N THR A 172 -0.26 -21.13 -6.84
CA THR A 172 -1.19 -22.23 -7.11
C THR A 172 -2.08 -21.91 -8.31
N VAL A 173 -2.63 -20.69 -8.37
CA VAL A 173 -3.42 -20.21 -9.51
C VAL A 173 -2.58 -20.18 -10.79
N ALA A 174 -1.36 -19.64 -10.74
CA ALA A 174 -0.46 -19.55 -11.88
C ALA A 174 -0.10 -20.93 -12.45
N THR A 175 0.11 -21.92 -11.58
CA THR A 175 0.38 -23.32 -11.96
C THR A 175 -0.84 -23.92 -12.66
N GLY A 176 -2.06 -23.69 -12.15
CA GLY A 176 -3.30 -24.16 -12.77
C GLY A 176 -3.54 -23.61 -14.18
N LEU A 177 -2.97 -22.45 -14.52
CA LEU A 177 -3.05 -21.82 -15.83
C LEU A 177 -1.84 -22.13 -16.75
N GLY A 178 -0.86 -22.91 -16.27
CA GLY A 178 0.37 -23.21 -17.00
C GLY A 178 1.25 -21.98 -17.23
N THR A 179 1.28 -21.06 -16.27
CA THR A 179 2.07 -19.81 -16.28
C THR A 179 3.20 -19.84 -15.27
N GLU A 180 3.64 -21.03 -14.88
CA GLU A 180 4.70 -21.23 -13.91
C GLU A 180 6.02 -20.58 -14.35
N ASN A 181 6.65 -19.88 -13.40
CA ASN A 181 8.00 -19.39 -13.52
C ASN A 181 8.82 -19.97 -12.36
N PRO A 182 9.87 -20.76 -12.64
CA PRO A 182 10.65 -21.41 -11.58
C PRO A 182 11.32 -20.41 -10.64
N ASN A 183 11.56 -19.17 -11.09
CA ASN A 183 12.16 -18.14 -10.26
C ASN A 183 11.20 -17.65 -9.16
N TRP A 184 9.88 -17.68 -9.38
CA TRP A 184 8.92 -17.25 -8.37
C TRP A 184 8.88 -18.22 -7.19
N ALA A 185 8.85 -19.53 -7.47
CA ALA A 185 8.93 -20.56 -6.43
C ALA A 185 10.24 -20.45 -5.64
N ALA A 186 11.38 -20.27 -6.32
CA ALA A 186 12.67 -20.09 -5.65
C ALA A 186 12.72 -18.84 -4.76
N GLN A 187 12.15 -17.71 -5.20
CA GLN A 187 12.10 -16.48 -4.41
C GLN A 187 11.16 -16.59 -3.20
N ARG A 188 10.02 -17.28 -3.38
CA ARG A 188 9.10 -17.63 -2.29
C ARG A 188 9.79 -18.50 -1.25
N ASP A 189 10.48 -19.57 -1.67
CA ASP A 189 11.14 -20.50 -0.76
C ASP A 189 12.28 -19.84 0.02
N GLU A 190 13.04 -18.95 -0.64
CA GLU A 190 14.04 -18.14 0.05
C GLU A 190 13.41 -17.25 1.13
N SER A 191 12.29 -16.60 0.81
CA SER A 191 11.56 -15.76 1.77
C SER A 191 11.02 -16.59 2.94
N SER A 192 10.50 -17.79 2.68
CA SER A 192 10.06 -18.72 3.74
C SER A 192 11.21 -19.07 4.68
N ARG A 193 12.39 -19.42 4.16
CA ARG A 193 13.57 -19.73 5.00
C ARG A 193 14.01 -18.54 5.85
N ARG A 194 13.92 -17.32 5.31
CA ARG A 194 14.24 -16.09 6.05
C ARG A 194 13.23 -15.83 7.17
N ILE A 195 11.94 -16.07 6.94
CA ILE A 195 10.90 -15.95 7.98
C ILE A 195 11.16 -16.93 9.12
N ASP A 196 11.48 -18.19 8.81
CA ASP A 196 11.78 -19.21 9.82
C ASP A 196 13.04 -18.84 10.63
N SER A 197 14.10 -18.37 9.95
CA SER A 197 15.32 -17.89 10.61
C SER A 197 15.04 -16.72 11.56
N LEU A 198 14.20 -15.77 11.15
CA LEU A 198 13.82 -14.63 12.01
C LEU A 198 12.99 -15.06 13.21
N ALA A 199 12.09 -16.03 13.05
CA ALA A 199 11.28 -16.55 14.16
C ALA A 199 12.16 -17.17 15.27
N ILE A 200 13.20 -17.90 14.88
CA ILE A 200 14.18 -18.47 15.81
C ILE A 200 14.98 -17.34 16.47
N ALA A 201 15.50 -16.39 15.69
CA ALA A 201 16.31 -15.28 16.18
C ALA A 201 15.55 -14.40 17.19
N LEU A 202 14.27 -14.10 16.95
CA LEU A 202 13.44 -13.32 17.87
C LEU A 202 13.30 -13.97 19.25
N THR A 203 13.28 -15.30 19.31
CA THR A 203 13.21 -16.03 20.58
C THR A 203 14.53 -15.86 21.35
N GLN A 204 15.67 -15.97 20.65
CA GLN A 204 16.99 -15.74 21.23
C GLN A 204 17.18 -14.30 21.72
N TYR A 205 16.85 -13.30 20.90
CA TYR A 205 17.01 -11.89 21.25
C TYR A 205 16.14 -11.49 22.44
N ARG A 206 14.97 -12.11 22.60
CA ARG A 206 14.14 -11.94 23.80
C ARG A 206 14.85 -12.45 25.06
N GLU A 207 15.46 -13.63 25.00
CA GLU A 207 16.18 -14.23 26.14
C GLU A 207 17.42 -13.42 26.51
N GLU A 208 18.10 -12.86 25.52
CA GLU A 208 19.29 -12.01 25.70
C GLU A 208 18.95 -10.56 26.13
N GLY A 209 17.69 -10.14 25.95
CA GLY A 209 17.27 -8.76 26.18
C GLY A 209 17.85 -7.77 25.16
N ASP A 210 18.22 -8.25 23.97
CA ASP A 210 18.84 -7.42 22.93
C ASP A 210 17.78 -6.62 22.15
N LEU A 211 17.52 -5.41 22.65
CA LEU A 211 16.58 -4.47 22.05
C LEU A 211 16.92 -4.10 20.60
N LEU A 212 18.20 -4.06 20.25
CA LEU A 212 18.64 -3.67 18.92
C LEU A 212 18.38 -4.79 17.93
N ALA A 213 18.78 -6.02 18.29
CA ALA A 213 18.54 -7.18 17.45
C ALA A 213 17.04 -7.45 17.23
N LEU A 214 16.18 -7.18 18.22
CA LEU A 214 14.72 -7.21 18.04
C LEU A 214 14.21 -6.17 17.02
N ALA A 215 14.78 -4.96 17.02
CA ALA A 215 14.41 -3.93 16.05
C ALA A 215 14.86 -4.30 14.62
N ASP A 216 16.08 -4.83 14.48
CA ASP A 216 16.61 -5.30 13.20
C ASP A 216 15.80 -6.48 12.65
N ALA A 217 15.36 -7.39 13.52
CA ALA A 217 14.46 -8.48 13.16
C ALA A 217 13.07 -7.97 12.73
N ALA A 218 12.51 -6.99 13.44
CA ALA A 218 11.25 -6.35 13.06
C ALA A 218 11.33 -5.70 11.68
N HIS A 219 12.43 -4.98 11.41
CA HIS A 219 12.68 -4.35 10.11
C HIS A 219 12.84 -5.40 8.99
N SER A 220 13.65 -6.43 9.25
CA SER A 220 13.86 -7.54 8.31
C SER A 220 12.55 -8.25 7.94
N ALA A 221 11.64 -8.44 8.90
CA ALA A 221 10.33 -9.00 8.65
C ALA A 221 9.50 -8.10 7.70
N THR A 222 9.51 -6.77 7.93
CA THR A 222 8.84 -5.83 7.02
C THR A 222 9.40 -5.84 5.60
N GLU A 223 10.73 -5.94 5.44
CA GLU A 223 11.34 -6.08 4.11
C GLU A 223 10.90 -7.36 3.40
N ILE A 224 10.78 -8.48 4.14
CA ILE A 224 10.29 -9.73 3.57
C ILE A 224 8.83 -9.59 3.14
N THR A 225 7.95 -9.00 3.97
CA THR A 225 6.55 -8.72 3.62
C THR A 225 6.47 -7.96 2.30
N ARG A 226 7.20 -6.84 2.17
CA ARG A 226 7.19 -6.03 0.95
C ARG A 226 7.69 -6.80 -0.28
N SER A 227 8.75 -7.60 -0.11
CA SER A 227 9.28 -8.44 -1.19
C SER A 227 8.26 -9.48 -1.67
N LEU A 228 7.53 -10.10 -0.73
CA LEU A 228 6.48 -11.07 -1.04
C LEU A 228 5.28 -10.41 -1.72
N ASP A 229 4.83 -9.24 -1.24
CA ASP A 229 3.76 -8.48 -1.89
C ASP A 229 4.12 -8.10 -3.34
N GLY A 230 5.37 -7.68 -3.57
CA GLY A 230 5.89 -7.41 -4.91
C GLY A 230 5.85 -8.64 -5.83
N LEU A 231 6.23 -9.81 -5.29
CA LEU A 231 6.18 -11.09 -5.99
C LEU A 231 4.73 -11.49 -6.31
N THR A 232 3.81 -11.42 -5.34
CA THR A 232 2.38 -11.68 -5.51
C THR A 232 1.79 -10.83 -6.63
N ASN A 233 2.09 -9.52 -6.64
CA ASN A 233 1.63 -8.61 -7.69
C ASN A 233 2.21 -8.94 -9.08
N GLN A 234 3.42 -9.48 -9.15
CA GLN A 234 3.99 -9.93 -10.42
C GLN A 234 3.32 -11.21 -10.93
N ILE A 235 3.02 -12.16 -10.04
CA ILE A 235 2.33 -13.40 -10.37
C ILE A 235 0.92 -13.08 -10.86
N ASN A 236 0.15 -12.28 -10.12
CA ASN A 236 -1.24 -11.93 -10.45
C ASN A 236 -1.34 -11.22 -11.81
N ARG A 237 -0.41 -10.28 -12.11
CA ARG A 237 -0.35 -9.65 -13.44
C ARG A 237 -0.17 -10.67 -14.57
N THR A 238 0.73 -11.64 -14.38
CA THR A 238 0.98 -12.67 -15.40
C THR A 238 -0.21 -13.61 -15.57
N VAL A 239 -0.88 -13.94 -14.46
CA VAL A 239 -2.12 -14.72 -14.45
C VAL A 239 -3.23 -14.00 -15.23
N GLU A 240 -3.43 -12.71 -15.00
CA GLU A 240 -4.43 -11.90 -15.69
C GLU A 240 -4.14 -11.74 -17.19
N ASP A 241 -2.87 -11.53 -17.55
CA ASP A 241 -2.44 -11.50 -18.96
C ASP A 241 -2.77 -12.83 -19.66
N ARG A 242 -2.55 -13.96 -18.97
CA ARG A 242 -2.89 -15.29 -19.50
C ARG A 242 -4.38 -15.51 -19.62
N ARG A 243 -5.17 -15.13 -18.61
CA ARG A 243 -6.64 -15.21 -18.68
C ARG A 243 -7.18 -14.42 -19.85
N THR A 244 -6.68 -13.19 -20.02
CA THR A 244 -7.07 -12.32 -21.14
C THR A 244 -6.68 -12.93 -22.49
N ALA A 245 -5.52 -13.58 -22.59
CA ALA A 245 -5.09 -14.27 -23.80
C ALA A 245 -5.91 -15.53 -24.13
N LEU A 246 -6.44 -16.21 -23.11
CA LEU A 246 -7.30 -17.39 -23.26
C LEU A 246 -8.78 -17.03 -23.41
N ALA A 247 -9.18 -15.80 -23.06
CA ALA A 247 -10.55 -15.35 -23.19
C ALA A 247 -11.01 -15.48 -24.67
N PRO A 248 -12.17 -16.10 -24.92
CA PRO A 248 -12.67 -16.24 -26.27
C PRO A 248 -12.82 -14.85 -26.88
N LYS A 249 -12.20 -14.64 -28.05
CA LYS A 249 -12.30 -13.37 -28.77
C LYS A 249 -13.78 -13.04 -28.90
N PRO A 250 -14.24 -11.86 -28.44
CA PRO A 250 -15.65 -11.54 -28.44
C PRO A 250 -16.17 -11.71 -29.87
N THR A 251 -17.04 -12.70 -30.06
CA THR A 251 -17.80 -12.85 -31.30
C THR A 251 -18.52 -11.53 -31.49
N ALA A 252 -18.26 -10.86 -32.61
CA ALA A 252 -18.78 -9.53 -32.87
C ALA A 252 -20.28 -9.50 -32.50
N PRO A 253 -20.69 -8.59 -31.60
CA PRO A 253 -22.09 -8.54 -31.19
C PRO A 253 -22.93 -8.29 -32.43
N ASP A 254 -23.95 -9.12 -32.64
CA ASP A 254 -25.04 -8.77 -33.55
C ASP A 254 -25.52 -7.38 -33.15
N LEU A 255 -25.59 -6.49 -34.15
CA LEU A 255 -26.01 -5.09 -34.04
C LEU A 255 -27.39 -5.00 -33.38
N ILE A 256 -27.44 -4.95 -32.04
CA ILE A 256 -28.65 -4.56 -31.32
C ILE A 256 -28.67 -3.04 -31.26
N ALA A 257 -29.77 -2.50 -31.80
CA ALA A 257 -30.01 -1.09 -31.98
C ALA A 257 -29.78 -0.25 -30.71
N GLU A 258 -29.05 0.84 -30.91
CA GLU A 258 -28.68 1.88 -29.97
C GLU A 258 -29.92 2.53 -29.33
N ILE A 259 -30.16 2.27 -28.03
CA ILE A 259 -31.20 2.95 -27.25
C ILE A 259 -30.56 4.19 -26.61
N LYS A 260 -30.93 5.36 -27.13
CA LYS A 260 -30.48 6.69 -26.69
C LYS A 260 -31.07 7.04 -25.31
N PRO A 261 -30.28 7.22 -24.23
CA PRO A 261 -30.81 7.74 -22.98
C PRO A 261 -30.93 9.27 -23.04
N THR A 262 -32.14 9.79 -22.85
CA THR A 262 -32.42 11.22 -22.64
C THR A 262 -32.84 11.42 -21.19
N ALA A 263 -32.03 12.12 -20.39
CA ALA A 263 -32.47 12.69 -19.12
C ALA A 263 -31.68 13.95 -18.78
N THR A 264 -32.42 15.05 -18.57
CA THR A 264 -31.94 16.40 -18.21
C THR A 264 -31.92 16.56 -16.68
N PRO A 265 -30.92 17.22 -16.07
CA PRO A 265 -30.89 17.48 -14.63
C PRO A 265 -31.67 18.77 -14.23
N LEU A 266 -32.31 18.73 -13.06
CA LEU A 266 -33.01 19.84 -12.41
C LEU A 266 -32.06 20.71 -11.53
N PRO A 267 -32.37 22.00 -11.32
CA PRO A 267 -31.55 22.92 -10.51
C PRO A 267 -31.81 22.78 -8.99
N ILE A 268 -30.74 22.88 -8.20
CA ILE A 268 -30.74 22.83 -6.73
C ILE A 268 -30.69 24.26 -6.17
N HIS A 269 -31.61 24.60 -5.27
CA HIS A 269 -31.60 25.84 -4.48
C HIS A 269 -30.86 25.63 -3.15
N THR A 270 -29.91 26.52 -2.84
CA THR A 270 -29.23 26.63 -1.54
C THR A 270 -29.84 27.76 -0.71
N ALA A 271 -30.24 27.46 0.53
CA ALA A 271 -30.61 28.45 1.54
C ALA A 271 -29.72 28.26 2.78
N ASN A 272 -28.81 29.23 3.02
CA ASN A 272 -27.94 29.30 4.19
C ASN A 272 -28.66 30.05 5.31
N THR A 273 -28.68 29.49 6.53
CA THR A 273 -28.98 30.24 7.76
C THR A 273 -27.88 29.96 8.78
N PRO A 274 -27.20 30.96 9.36
CA PRO A 274 -26.18 30.75 10.40
C PRO A 274 -26.85 30.63 11.78
N GLY A 275 -26.75 29.45 12.39
CA GLY A 275 -27.15 29.19 13.76
C GLY A 275 -25.93 28.95 14.66
N THR A 276 -25.89 29.66 15.79
CA THR A 276 -24.86 29.63 16.84
C THR A 276 -24.61 28.22 17.37
N VAL A 277 -23.35 27.75 17.31
CA VAL A 277 -22.98 26.38 17.69
C VAL A 277 -22.63 26.30 19.18
N PRO A 278 -23.26 25.40 19.97
CA PRO A 278 -22.83 25.08 21.33
C PRO A 278 -21.48 24.33 21.31
N THR A 279 -20.60 24.68 22.25
CA THR A 279 -19.29 24.05 22.43
C THR A 279 -19.46 22.61 22.93
N THR A 280 -19.58 21.66 22.01
CA THR A 280 -19.66 20.23 22.31
C THR A 280 -18.26 19.70 22.65
N SER A 281 -18.09 19.10 23.82
CA SER A 281 -16.88 18.39 24.23
C SER A 281 -16.44 17.42 23.14
N ALA A 282 -15.20 17.55 22.67
CA ALA A 282 -14.64 16.72 21.61
C ALA A 282 -14.60 15.24 22.07
N THR A 283 -15.54 14.44 21.59
CA THR A 283 -15.53 12.99 21.79
C THR A 283 -14.27 12.43 21.15
N SER A 284 -13.41 11.79 21.95
CA SER A 284 -12.18 11.18 21.46
C SER A 284 -12.51 10.02 20.50
N VAL A 285 -11.83 9.98 19.36
CA VAL A 285 -12.03 8.94 18.34
C VAL A 285 -11.66 7.57 18.94
N PRO A 286 -12.55 6.56 18.87
CA PRO A 286 -12.26 5.22 19.38
C PRO A 286 -10.95 4.65 18.83
N ARG A 287 -10.14 4.02 19.69
CA ARG A 287 -8.82 3.46 19.34
C ARG A 287 -8.92 2.50 18.15
N ASP A 288 -9.92 1.63 18.14
CA ASP A 288 -10.07 0.60 17.11
C ASP A 288 -10.45 1.19 15.74
N LEU A 289 -11.20 2.31 15.72
CA LEU A 289 -11.49 3.04 14.49
C LEU A 289 -10.21 3.65 13.90
N ARG A 290 -9.30 4.15 14.77
CA ARG A 290 -7.97 4.62 14.33
C ARG A 290 -7.12 3.47 13.80
N SER A 291 -7.11 2.31 14.46
CA SER A 291 -6.40 1.12 13.98
C SER A 291 -6.92 0.64 12.64
N ALA A 292 -8.24 0.61 12.44
CA ALA A 292 -8.84 0.26 11.16
C ALA A 292 -8.51 1.27 10.06
N ALA A 293 -8.52 2.58 10.36
CA ALA A 293 -8.13 3.60 9.40
C ALA A 293 -6.64 3.46 9.01
N ALA A 294 -5.75 3.19 9.96
CA ALA A 294 -4.34 2.93 9.67
C ALA A 294 -4.17 1.68 8.79
N ALA A 295 -4.85 0.58 9.10
CA ALA A 295 -4.82 -0.63 8.27
C ALA A 295 -5.34 -0.37 6.84
N TYR A 296 -6.39 0.45 6.70
CA TYR A 296 -6.92 0.85 5.40
C TYR A 296 -5.89 1.63 4.59
N LEU A 297 -5.24 2.63 5.20
CA LEU A 297 -4.21 3.45 4.57
C LEU A 297 -2.96 2.64 4.18
N SER A 298 -2.63 1.60 4.94
CA SER A 298 -1.55 0.67 4.64
C SER A 298 -1.91 -0.39 3.58
N GLY A 299 -3.13 -0.35 3.02
CA GLY A 299 -3.60 -1.31 2.02
C GLY A 299 -3.99 -2.69 2.56
N ASN A 300 -4.04 -2.87 3.88
CA ASN A 300 -4.43 -4.14 4.51
C ASN A 300 -5.95 -4.21 4.72
N TYR A 301 -6.68 -4.35 3.62
CA TYR A 301 -8.15 -4.33 3.60
C TYR A 301 -8.79 -5.52 4.34
N ALA A 302 -8.13 -6.68 4.38
CA ALA A 302 -8.61 -7.85 5.12
C ALA A 302 -8.63 -7.58 6.64
N SER A 303 -7.56 -6.99 7.19
CA SER A 303 -7.52 -6.60 8.60
C SER A 303 -8.59 -5.54 8.94
N VAL A 304 -8.84 -4.58 8.05
CA VAL A 304 -9.93 -3.59 8.23
C VAL A 304 -11.27 -4.27 8.47
N THR A 305 -11.64 -5.22 7.61
CA THR A 305 -12.93 -5.93 7.75
C THR A 305 -13.01 -6.76 9.03
N THR A 306 -11.89 -7.34 9.47
CA THR A 306 -11.81 -8.13 10.71
C THR A 306 -11.96 -7.25 11.95
N ILE A 307 -11.19 -6.15 12.03
CA ILE A 307 -11.24 -5.18 13.11
C ILE A 307 -12.65 -4.62 13.23
N LEU A 308 -13.20 -4.10 12.13
CA LEU A 308 -14.50 -3.40 12.14
C LEU A 308 -15.71 -4.33 12.31
N LYS A 309 -15.55 -5.65 12.13
CA LYS A 309 -16.60 -6.64 12.43
C LYS A 309 -16.75 -6.91 13.92
N GLN A 310 -15.69 -6.69 14.71
CA GLN A 310 -15.67 -6.98 16.15
C GLN A 310 -16.07 -5.79 17.02
N ILE A 311 -16.07 -4.57 16.47
CA ILE A 311 -16.33 -3.37 17.26
C ILE A 311 -17.83 -3.13 17.43
N ASN A 312 -18.24 -2.86 18.67
CA ASN A 312 -19.53 -2.27 18.99
C ASN A 312 -19.32 -0.80 19.36
N MET A 313 -19.86 0.13 18.57
CA MET A 313 -19.73 1.58 18.79
C MET A 313 -21.05 2.16 19.29
N ALA A 314 -21.01 2.89 20.41
CA ALA A 314 -22.18 3.57 20.95
C ALA A 314 -22.53 4.87 20.19
N ASP A 315 -21.52 5.53 19.61
CA ASP A 315 -21.70 6.76 18.82
C ASP A 315 -22.08 6.42 17.38
N SER A 316 -23.25 6.87 16.95
CA SER A 316 -23.77 6.64 15.59
C SER A 316 -22.88 7.27 14.52
N ARG A 317 -22.19 8.38 14.79
CA ARG A 317 -21.26 9.01 13.84
C ARG A 317 -20.01 8.16 13.65
N ALA A 318 -19.43 7.68 14.75
CA ALA A 318 -18.28 6.78 14.70
C ALA A 318 -18.65 5.46 13.99
N GLN A 319 -19.83 4.92 14.26
CA GLN A 319 -20.34 3.71 13.62
C GLN A 319 -20.57 3.92 12.11
N ALA A 320 -21.12 5.07 11.70
CA ALA A 320 -21.28 5.42 10.30
C ALA A 320 -19.92 5.52 9.57
N ALA A 321 -18.92 6.15 10.20
CA ALA A 321 -17.56 6.23 9.65
C ALA A 321 -16.89 4.86 9.54
N ALA A 322 -17.05 4.00 10.55
CA ALA A 322 -16.56 2.63 10.51
C ALA A 322 -17.15 1.84 9.34
N LEU A 323 -18.48 1.92 9.14
CA LEU A 323 -19.13 1.26 8.01
C LEU A 323 -18.63 1.78 6.66
N LEU A 324 -18.36 3.08 6.55
CA LEU A 324 -17.82 3.67 5.32
C LEU A 324 -16.40 3.17 5.01
N ILE A 325 -15.53 3.08 6.02
CA ILE A 325 -14.18 2.50 5.89
C ILE A 325 -14.27 1.01 5.52
N ARG A 326 -15.18 0.25 6.14
CA ARG A 326 -15.39 -1.17 5.83
C ARG A 326 -15.90 -1.37 4.40
N ALA A 327 -16.83 -0.53 3.94
CA ALA A 327 -17.31 -0.55 2.56
C ALA A 327 -16.17 -0.28 1.57
N ALA A 328 -15.32 0.70 1.87
CA ALA A 328 -14.15 1.01 1.06
C ALA A 328 -13.16 -0.16 0.98
N ALA A 329 -12.89 -0.83 2.11
CA ALA A 329 -12.06 -2.03 2.14
C ALA A 329 -12.64 -3.17 1.32
N HIS A 330 -13.95 -3.42 1.40
CA HIS A 330 -14.62 -4.42 0.56
C HIS A 330 -14.56 -4.08 -0.93
N LEU A 331 -14.69 -2.80 -1.31
CA LEU A 331 -14.49 -2.39 -2.69
C LEU A 331 -13.06 -2.63 -3.17
N SER A 332 -12.05 -2.31 -2.35
CA SER A 332 -10.65 -2.59 -2.70
C SER A 332 -10.41 -4.10 -2.85
N LEU A 333 -10.92 -4.93 -1.95
CA LEU A 333 -10.87 -6.39 -2.09
C LEU A 333 -11.57 -6.85 -3.38
N ALA A 334 -12.74 -6.30 -3.70
CA ALA A 334 -13.45 -6.64 -4.93
C ALA A 334 -12.62 -6.36 -6.20
N THR A 335 -11.73 -5.37 -6.18
CA THR A 335 -10.84 -5.07 -7.32
C THR A 335 -9.63 -6.00 -7.44
N THR A 336 -9.25 -6.68 -6.35
CA THR A 336 -8.12 -7.64 -6.35
C THR A 336 -8.57 -9.09 -6.52
N GLU A 337 -9.85 -9.37 -6.33
CA GLU A 337 -10.42 -10.71 -6.42
C GLU A 337 -10.71 -11.14 -7.86
N GLU A 338 -10.26 -12.34 -8.21
CA GLU A 338 -10.36 -12.91 -9.56
C GLU A 338 -11.67 -13.69 -9.77
N ASP A 339 -12.23 -14.25 -8.69
CA ASP A 339 -13.52 -14.93 -8.72
C ASP A 339 -14.65 -13.90 -8.74
N GLY A 340 -15.33 -13.79 -9.88
CA GLY A 340 -16.48 -12.89 -10.04
C GLY A 340 -17.64 -13.14 -9.07
N ALA A 341 -17.73 -14.31 -8.43
CA ALA A 341 -18.67 -14.52 -7.31
C ALA A 341 -18.21 -13.80 -6.04
N VAL A 342 -16.91 -13.86 -5.71
CA VAL A 342 -16.30 -13.16 -4.58
C VAL A 342 -16.32 -11.65 -4.80
N THR A 343 -15.92 -11.17 -6.00
CA THR A 343 -16.02 -9.76 -6.40
C THR A 343 -17.44 -9.22 -6.22
N ARG A 344 -18.45 -9.98 -6.67
CA ARG A 344 -19.87 -9.62 -6.49
C ARG A 344 -20.27 -9.61 -5.02
N SER A 345 -19.84 -10.59 -4.24
CA SER A 345 -20.10 -10.66 -2.80
C SER A 345 -19.57 -9.41 -2.09
N HIS A 346 -18.30 -9.07 -2.30
CA HIS A 346 -17.69 -7.86 -1.72
C HIS A 346 -18.37 -6.57 -2.18
N THR A 347 -18.72 -6.47 -3.47
CA THR A 347 -19.44 -5.30 -3.99
C THR A 347 -20.82 -5.16 -3.34
N LEU A 348 -21.54 -6.26 -3.11
CA LEU A 348 -22.83 -6.27 -2.43
C LEU A 348 -22.68 -5.87 -0.95
N THR A 349 -21.67 -6.41 -0.25
CA THR A 349 -21.38 -6.03 1.13
C THR A 349 -21.03 -4.54 1.24
N ALA A 350 -20.21 -4.01 0.33
CA ALA A 350 -19.87 -2.59 0.31
C ALA A 350 -21.11 -1.70 0.10
N ARG A 351 -22.03 -2.09 -0.80
CA ARG A 351 -23.31 -1.38 -0.99
C ARG A 351 -24.16 -1.39 0.28
N ALA A 352 -24.26 -2.53 0.95
CA ALA A 352 -25.01 -2.66 2.20
C ALA A 352 -24.43 -1.78 3.31
N ASP A 353 -23.10 -1.76 3.45
CA ASP A 353 -22.41 -0.94 4.44
C ASP A 353 -22.58 0.56 4.16
N ILE A 354 -22.54 1.00 2.90
CA ILE A 354 -22.84 2.39 2.53
C ILE A 354 -24.28 2.78 2.89
N LEU A 355 -25.26 1.92 2.62
CA LEU A 355 -26.66 2.16 3.01
C LEU A 355 -26.79 2.29 4.52
N ALA A 356 -26.18 1.38 5.28
CA ALA A 356 -26.20 1.40 6.73
C ALA A 356 -25.52 2.66 7.29
N SER A 357 -24.37 3.05 6.71
CA SER A 357 -23.65 4.29 7.06
C SER A 357 -24.53 5.53 6.88
N LYS A 358 -25.19 5.65 5.72
CA LYS A 358 -26.13 6.75 5.42
C LYS A 358 -27.36 6.75 6.34
N GLY A 359 -27.85 5.57 6.72
CA GLY A 359 -28.96 5.44 7.67
C GLY A 359 -28.61 5.94 9.07
N LEU A 360 -27.37 5.73 9.51
CA LEU A 360 -26.88 6.19 10.82
C LEU A 360 -26.52 7.67 10.83
N ASN A 361 -25.93 8.19 9.74
CA ASN A 361 -25.56 9.58 9.59
C ASN A 361 -25.81 10.07 8.15
N PRO A 362 -26.97 10.68 7.85
CA PRO A 362 -27.29 11.17 6.51
C PRO A 362 -26.36 12.28 6.00
N GLU A 363 -25.66 12.97 6.89
CA GLU A 363 -24.72 14.05 6.57
C GLU A 363 -23.31 13.52 6.26
N ILE A 364 -23.06 12.21 6.41
CA ILE A 364 -21.75 11.64 6.12
C ILE A 364 -21.48 11.71 4.61
N HIS A 365 -20.30 12.20 4.25
CA HIS A 365 -19.79 12.19 2.89
C HIS A 365 -18.36 11.66 2.90
N PRO A 366 -17.99 10.70 2.02
CA PRO A 366 -16.61 10.28 1.89
C PRO A 366 -15.75 11.46 1.42
N ASP A 367 -14.68 11.77 2.16
CA ASP A 367 -13.68 12.74 1.73
C ASP A 367 -12.91 12.17 0.53
N PRO A 368 -12.92 12.85 -0.64
CA PRO A 368 -12.22 12.36 -1.83
C PRO A 368 -10.69 12.35 -1.70
N THR A 369 -10.12 12.97 -0.66
CA THR A 369 -8.69 12.88 -0.35
C THR A 369 -8.32 11.61 0.40
N PHE A 370 -9.28 11.02 1.13
CA PHE A 370 -9.09 9.79 1.91
C PHE A 370 -9.62 8.55 1.17
N PHE A 371 -10.72 8.70 0.43
CA PHE A 371 -11.36 7.58 -0.27
C PHE A 371 -11.11 7.65 -1.78
N PRO A 372 -10.79 6.51 -2.42
CA PRO A 372 -10.52 6.48 -3.85
C PRO A 372 -11.81 6.74 -4.67
N PRO A 373 -11.70 7.24 -5.92
CA PRO A 373 -12.85 7.62 -6.74
C PRO A 373 -13.97 6.56 -6.86
N PRO A 374 -13.69 5.25 -6.99
CA PRO A 374 -14.74 4.23 -7.04
C PRO A 374 -15.63 4.18 -5.79
N VAL A 375 -15.07 4.45 -4.60
CA VAL A 375 -15.84 4.48 -3.34
C VAL A 375 -16.76 5.68 -3.31
N VAL A 376 -16.26 6.86 -3.70
CA VAL A 376 -17.05 8.10 -3.77
C VAL A 376 -18.17 7.95 -4.81
N GLN A 377 -17.88 7.35 -5.96
CA GLN A 377 -18.87 7.06 -6.99
C GLN A 377 -19.96 6.11 -6.47
N LEU A 378 -19.57 4.95 -5.90
CA LEU A 378 -20.54 4.00 -5.35
C LEU A 378 -21.39 4.64 -4.25
N PHE A 379 -20.77 5.46 -3.39
CA PHE A 379 -21.48 6.19 -2.34
C PHE A 379 -22.58 7.09 -2.94
N ASN A 380 -22.31 7.78 -4.04
CA ASN A 380 -23.29 8.65 -4.69
C ASN A 380 -24.39 7.87 -5.45
N GLU A 381 -24.06 6.71 -5.99
CA GLU A 381 -25.02 5.81 -6.66
C GLU A 381 -26.01 5.17 -5.70
N VAL A 382 -25.53 4.75 -4.53
CA VAL A 382 -26.32 4.06 -3.52
C VAL A 382 -27.23 5.06 -2.81
N ARG A 383 -28.53 5.01 -3.13
CA ARG A 383 -29.55 5.86 -2.49
C ARG A 383 -30.37 5.02 -1.50
N PRO A 384 -30.68 5.53 -0.30
CA PRO A 384 -31.68 4.90 0.54
C PRO A 384 -33.00 4.82 -0.25
N GLU A 385 -33.67 3.68 -0.18
CA GLU A 385 -35.00 3.54 -0.78
C GLU A 385 -35.88 4.67 -0.25
N LYS A 386 -36.50 5.43 -1.16
CA LYS A 386 -37.51 6.40 -0.75
C LYS A 386 -38.60 5.61 -0.03
N PRO A 387 -39.01 5.99 1.19
CA PRO A 387 -40.14 5.35 1.83
C PRO A 387 -41.30 5.39 0.85
N SER A 388 -41.83 4.21 0.51
CA SER A 388 -43.00 4.08 -0.35
C SER A 388 -44.04 5.07 0.15
N ARG A 389 -44.47 5.99 -0.71
CA ARG A 389 -45.54 6.94 -0.38
C ARG A 389 -46.68 6.08 0.18
N PRO A 390 -47.20 6.35 1.39
CA PRO A 390 -48.31 5.57 1.93
C PRO A 390 -49.39 5.55 0.86
N GLU A 391 -49.85 4.35 0.48
CA GLU A 391 -50.98 4.19 -0.43
C GLU A 391 -52.10 5.08 0.11
N GLU A 392 -52.38 6.17 -0.61
CA GLU A 392 -53.50 7.05 -0.28
C GLU A 392 -54.75 6.19 -0.46
N ASP A 393 -55.38 5.84 0.67
CA ASP A 393 -56.60 5.03 0.73
C ASP A 393 -57.68 5.71 -0.12
N PRO A 394 -58.12 5.10 -1.24
CA PRO A 394 -59.08 5.73 -2.13
C PRO A 394 -60.44 5.79 -1.44
N SER A 395 -60.79 6.98 -0.94
CA SER A 395 -62.10 7.28 -0.33
C SER A 395 -63.22 7.35 -1.36
#